data_AF-A0A970N7B1-F1
#
_entry.id   AF-A0A970N7B1-F1
#
_cell.length_a   1.000
_cell.length_b   1.000
_cell.length_c   1.000
_cell.angle_alpha   90.00
_cell.angle_beta   90.00
_cell.angle_gamma   90.00
#
_symmetry.space_group_name_H-M   'P 1'
#
loop_
_entity.id
_entity.type
_entity.pdbx_description
1 polymer ?
#
loop_
_entity_poly.entity_id
_entity_poly.type
_entity_poly.pdbx_seq_one_letter_code
_entity_poly.pdbx_strand_id
1 'polypeptide(L)'
;MRLSFDDYRDKLLGCWNGKNIGGTLGMPFECRRGVFDVEYYTHDLDGNPIPNDDLDLQLVWLNAVEKYGRAVNASILGEYWLIFIVPNWNEYG
;
A
#
# COMPACT_ATOMS: atom_id res chain seq x y z
N MET A 1 -11.62 -2.38 23.51
CA MET A 1 -11.97 -3.63 22.79
C MET A 1 -10.76 -4.57 22.88
N ARG A 2 -10.95 -5.85 23.23
CA ARG A 2 -9.90 -6.88 23.13
C ARG A 2 -10.31 -7.84 22.01
N LEU A 3 -9.41 -8.13 21.08
CA LEU A 3 -9.64 -9.04 19.95
C LEU A 3 -9.01 -10.40 20.24
N SER A 4 -9.60 -11.48 19.72
CA SER A 4 -8.88 -12.74 19.58
C SER A 4 -7.75 -12.59 18.56
N PHE A 5 -6.78 -13.50 18.57
CA PHE A 5 -5.72 -13.49 17.55
C PHE A 5 -6.30 -13.69 16.15
N ASP A 6 -7.30 -14.56 16.01
CA ASP A 6 -7.93 -14.84 14.72
C ASP A 6 -8.69 -13.61 14.20
N ASP A 7 -9.46 -12.93 15.05
CA ASP A 7 -10.15 -11.69 14.67
C ASP A 7 -9.16 -10.57 14.31
N TYR A 8 -8.03 -10.49 15.04
CA TYR A 8 -6.98 -9.54 14.73
C TYR A 8 -6.35 -9.85 13.37
N ARG A 9 -6.01 -11.11 13.12
CA ARG A 9 -5.38 -11.56 11.88
C ARG A 9 -6.29 -11.34 10.68
N ASP A 10 -7.58 -11.64 10.81
CA ASP A 10 -8.59 -11.38 9.79
C ASP A 10 -8.65 -9.90 9.42
N LYS A 11 -8.71 -9.02 10.43
CA LYS A 11 -8.71 -7.57 10.22
C LYS A 11 -7.42 -7.06 9.59
N LEU A 12 -6.27 -7.57 10.04
CA LEU A 12 -4.97 -7.19 9.49
C LEU A 12 -4.85 -7.58 8.01
N LEU A 13 -5.28 -8.80 7.65
CA LEU A 13 -5.32 -9.24 6.25
C LEU A 13 -6.32 -8.42 5.43
N GLY A 14 -7.46 -8.07 6.02
CA GLY A 14 -8.42 -7.14 5.42
C GLY A 14 -7.81 -5.77 5.12
N CYS A 15 -7.01 -5.21 6.04
CA CYS A 15 -6.28 -3.97 5.81
C CYS A 15 -5.24 -4.09 4.69
N TRP A 16 -4.44 -5.15 4.69
CA TRP A 16 -3.42 -5.40 3.65
C TRP A 16 -4.05 -5.52 2.27
N ASN A 17 -5.06 -6.38 2.13
CA ASN A 17 -5.77 -6.58 0.86
C ASN A 17 -6.55 -5.33 0.44
N GLY A 18 -7.20 -4.66 1.41
CA GLY A 18 -7.98 -3.45 1.16
C GLY A 18 -7.14 -2.30 0.59
N LYS A 19 -5.88 -2.15 1.02
CA LYS A 19 -4.96 -1.17 0.44
C LYS A 19 -4.74 -1.44 -1.05
N ASN A 20 -4.43 -2.68 -1.39
CA ASN A 20 -4.14 -3.10 -2.77
C ASN A 20 -5.40 -2.98 -3.68
N ILE A 21 -6.56 -3.40 -3.17
CA ILE A 21 -7.87 -3.22 -3.83
C ILE A 21 -8.15 -1.74 -4.10
N GLY A 22 -7.98 -0.89 -3.07
CA GLY A 22 -8.23 0.55 -3.18
C GLY A 22 -7.29 1.25 -4.15
N GLY A 23 -5.98 0.94 -4.10
CA GLY A 23 -4.99 1.49 -5.01
C GLY A 23 -5.29 1.13 -6.47
N THR A 24 -5.63 -0.14 -6.72
CA THR A 24 -6.01 -0.60 -8.07
C THR A 24 -7.26 0.13 -8.57
N LEU A 25 -8.31 0.24 -7.75
CA LEU A 25 -9.54 0.94 -8.13
C LEU A 25 -9.32 2.45 -8.35
N GLY A 26 -8.47 3.07 -7.53
CA GLY A 26 -8.24 4.50 -7.51
C GLY A 26 -7.33 5.01 -8.64
N MET A 27 -6.35 4.21 -9.07
CA MET A 27 -5.32 4.64 -10.04
C MET A 27 -5.88 5.33 -11.31
N PRO A 28 -6.94 4.85 -11.99
CA PRO A 28 -7.47 5.53 -13.18
C PRO A 28 -8.00 6.95 -12.94
N PHE A 29 -8.31 7.26 -11.68
CA PHE A 29 -8.86 8.53 -11.23
C PHE A 29 -7.83 9.42 -10.54
N GLU A 30 -6.59 8.96 -10.41
CA GLU A 30 -5.51 9.74 -9.83
C GLU A 30 -5.35 11.07 -10.60
N CYS A 31 -5.12 12.15 -9.84
CA CYS A 31 -5.07 13.52 -10.34
C CYS A 31 -6.34 14.03 -11.06
N ARG A 32 -7.47 13.29 -11.06
CA ARG A 32 -8.75 13.72 -11.65
C ARG A 32 -9.72 14.19 -10.57
N ARG A 33 -10.32 15.36 -10.79
CA ARG A 33 -11.37 15.90 -9.90
C ARG A 33 -12.74 15.49 -10.42
N GLY A 34 -13.60 14.98 -9.55
CA GLY A 34 -14.97 14.64 -9.89
C GLY A 34 -15.63 13.73 -8.87
N VAL A 35 -16.92 13.49 -9.05
CA VAL A 35 -17.63 12.39 -8.39
C VAL A 35 -17.75 11.29 -9.44
N PHE A 36 -17.19 10.12 -9.14
CA PHE A 36 -17.20 8.97 -10.04
C PHE A 36 -18.14 7.92 -9.45
N ASP A 37 -19.13 7.52 -10.23
CA ASP A 37 -20.01 6.41 -9.90
C ASP A 37 -19.45 5.15 -10.56
N VAL A 38 -18.98 4.22 -9.73
CA VAL A 38 -18.28 2.99 -10.16
C VAL A 38 -18.82 1.80 -9.39
N GLU A 39 -19.16 0.74 -10.12
CA GLU A 39 -19.62 -0.52 -9.52
C GLU A 39 -18.46 -1.52 -9.33
N TYR A 40 -17.42 -1.43 -10.15
CA TYR A 40 -16.24 -2.31 -10.12
C TYR A 40 -15.02 -1.62 -10.76
N TYR A 41 -13.90 -2.36 -10.93
CA TYR A 41 -12.72 -1.86 -11.61
C TYR A 41 -13.04 -1.39 -13.05
N THR A 42 -12.50 -0.25 -13.43
CA THR A 42 -12.80 0.46 -14.68
C THR A 42 -11.79 0.21 -15.80
N HIS A 43 -10.88 -0.73 -15.59
CA HIS A 43 -9.79 -1.10 -16.49
C HIS A 43 -9.57 -2.62 -16.41
N ASP A 44 -8.90 -3.17 -17.41
CA ASP A 44 -8.50 -4.58 -17.41
C ASP A 44 -7.39 -4.81 -16.39
N LEU A 45 -7.53 -5.87 -15.60
CA LEU A 45 -6.59 -6.27 -14.56
C LEU A 45 -5.58 -7.31 -15.03
N ASP A 46 -5.82 -8.00 -16.14
CA ASP A 46 -5.02 -9.16 -16.55
C ASP A 46 -4.81 -10.17 -15.40
N GLY A 47 -5.85 -10.35 -14.58
CA GLY A 47 -5.86 -11.22 -13.41
C GLY A 47 -5.03 -10.75 -12.21
N ASN A 48 -4.36 -9.59 -12.25
CA ASN A 48 -3.49 -9.10 -11.20
C ASN A 48 -3.83 -7.65 -10.77
N PRO A 49 -3.54 -7.28 -9.52
CA PRO A 49 -3.59 -5.87 -9.13
C PRO A 49 -2.57 -5.02 -9.88
N ILE A 50 -2.86 -3.74 -10.01
CA ILE A 50 -1.94 -2.80 -10.65
C ILE A 50 -0.82 -2.40 -9.66
N PRO A 51 0.45 -2.33 -10.12
CA PRO A 51 1.52 -1.72 -9.34
C PRO A 51 1.21 -0.26 -8.95
N ASN A 52 1.54 0.11 -7.72
CA ASN A 52 1.39 1.47 -7.20
C ASN A 52 2.43 1.74 -6.11
N ASP A 53 2.86 3.00 -6.02
CA ASP A 53 3.84 3.46 -5.06
C ASP A 53 3.37 3.25 -3.62
N ASP A 54 2.08 3.43 -3.40
CA ASP A 54 1.35 3.13 -2.17
C ASP A 54 1.68 1.75 -1.56
N LEU A 55 1.74 0.69 -2.38
CA LEU A 55 2.11 -0.66 -1.96
C LEU A 55 3.63 -0.83 -1.88
N ASP A 56 4.37 -0.29 -2.84
CA ASP A 56 5.84 -0.35 -2.88
C ASP A 56 6.43 0.25 -1.59
N LEU A 57 5.93 1.40 -1.16
CA LEU A 57 6.28 2.04 0.11
C LEU A 57 6.00 1.15 1.32
N GLN A 58 4.86 0.45 1.35
CA GLN A 58 4.55 -0.47 2.44
C GLN A 58 5.49 -1.67 2.49
N LEU A 59 5.92 -2.18 1.33
CA LEU A 59 6.90 -3.26 1.26
C LEU A 59 8.27 -2.81 1.77
N VAL A 60 8.69 -1.57 1.48
CA VAL A 60 9.92 -0.98 2.04
C VAL A 60 9.83 -0.90 3.57
N TRP A 61 8.68 -0.49 4.13
CA TRP A 61 8.47 -0.44 5.58
C TRP A 61 8.40 -1.82 6.22
N LEU A 62 7.73 -2.77 5.59
CA LEU A 62 7.70 -4.16 6.04
C LEU A 62 9.12 -4.71 6.11
N ASN A 63 9.95 -4.48 5.08
CA ASN A 63 11.34 -4.92 5.08
C ASN A 63 12.14 -4.31 6.25
N ALA A 64 11.96 -3.02 6.55
CA ALA A 64 12.61 -2.38 7.71
C ALA A 64 12.16 -3.03 9.03
N VAL A 65 10.87 -3.28 9.20
CA VAL A 65 10.32 -3.88 10.42
C VAL A 65 10.76 -5.34 10.57
N GLU A 66 10.81 -6.12 9.48
CA GLU A 66 11.30 -7.51 9.53
C GLU A 66 12.79 -7.58 9.90
N LYS A 67 13.61 -6.64 9.41
CA LYS A 67 15.05 -6.61 9.67
C LYS A 67 15.41 -6.09 11.06
N TYR A 68 14.74 -5.06 11.55
CA TYR A 68 15.10 -4.37 12.80
C TYR A 68 14.12 -4.63 13.95
N GLY A 69 12.97 -5.25 13.68
CA GLY A 69 11.93 -5.54 14.67
C GLY A 69 11.55 -4.30 15.47
N ARG A 70 11.55 -4.43 16.79
CA ARG A 70 11.19 -3.35 17.73
C ARG A 70 12.22 -2.22 17.79
N ALA A 71 13.40 -2.39 17.18
CA ALA A 71 14.43 -1.36 17.14
C ALA A 71 14.25 -0.37 15.97
N VAL A 72 13.27 -0.61 15.08
CA VAL A 72 12.95 0.32 13.99
C VAL A 72 12.67 1.71 14.55
N ASN A 73 13.25 2.73 13.91
CA ASN A 73 13.14 4.12 14.35
C ASN A 73 13.24 5.05 13.13
N ALA A 74 13.02 6.35 13.37
CA ALA A 74 12.99 7.35 12.31
C ALA A 74 14.30 7.43 11.50
N SER A 75 15.46 7.23 12.13
CA SER A 75 16.75 7.24 11.42
C SER A 75 16.85 6.06 10.45
N ILE A 76 16.44 4.86 10.88
CA ILE A 76 16.42 3.66 10.02
C ILE A 76 15.43 3.85 8.86
N LEU A 77 14.22 4.34 9.14
CA LEU A 77 13.22 4.59 8.10
C LEU A 77 13.69 5.67 7.11
N GLY A 78 14.43 6.66 7.59
CA GLY A 78 15.06 7.68 6.75
C GLY A 78 16.13 7.11 5.81
N GLU A 79 16.98 6.19 6.29
CA GLU A 79 17.93 5.48 5.43
C GLU A 79 17.22 4.64 4.37
N TYR A 80 16.17 3.91 4.77
CA TYR A 80 15.35 3.14 3.84
C TYR A 80 14.71 4.02 2.77
N TRP A 81 14.22 5.20 3.15
CA TRP A 81 13.69 6.17 2.21
C TRP A 81 14.72 6.57 1.17
N LEU A 82 15.93 6.96 1.61
CA LEU A 82 16.99 7.40 0.70
C LEU A 82 17.52 6.28 -0.21
N ILE A 83 17.46 5.02 0.22
CA ILE A 83 18.02 3.87 -0.52
C ILE A 83 17.00 3.28 -1.50
N PHE A 84 15.76 3.08 -1.06
CA PHE A 84 14.76 2.31 -1.81
C PHE A 84 13.74 3.19 -2.54
N ILE A 85 13.56 4.44 -2.12
CA ILE A 85 12.55 5.36 -2.69
C ILE A 85 13.29 6.41 -3.52
N VAL A 86 13.80 5.94 -4.66
CA VAL A 86 14.59 6.73 -5.62
C VAL A 86 13.74 7.47 -6.68
N PRO A 87 12.59 6.94 -7.18
CA PRO A 87 11.82 7.60 -8.23
C PRO A 87 10.91 8.74 -7.71
N ASN A 88 10.29 9.48 -8.64
CA ASN A 88 9.34 10.55 -8.31
C ASN A 88 8.09 9.98 -7.63
N TRP A 89 7.54 10.69 -6.64
CA TRP A 89 6.44 10.28 -5.76
C TRP A 89 5.05 10.32 -6.44
N ASN A 90 5.01 9.92 -7.72
CA ASN A 90 3.87 9.92 -8.63
C ASN A 90 4.21 9.07 -9.87
N GLU A 91 4.99 8.00 -9.69
CA GLU A 91 5.57 7.24 -10.82
C GLU A 91 4.48 6.55 -11.66
N TYR A 92 3.30 6.33 -11.07
CA TYR A 92 2.21 5.57 -11.66
C TYR A 92 1.02 6.42 -12.16
N GLY A 93 0.94 7.75 -11.90
CA GLY A 93 -0.19 8.55 -12.38
C GLY A 93 -0.39 9.97 -11.86
#